data_AF-A0A2P2GF61-F1
#
_entry.id   AF-A0A2P2GF61-F1
#
_cell.length_a   1.000
_cell.length_b   1.000
_cell.length_c   1.000
_cell.angle_alpha   90.00
_cell.angle_beta   90.00
_cell.angle_gamma   90.00
#
_symmetry.space_group_name_H-M   'P 1'
#
loop_
_entity.id
_entity.type
_entity.pdbx_description
1 polymer ?
#
loop_
_entity_poly.entity_id
_entity_poly.type
_entity_poly.pdbx_seq_one_letter_code
_entity_poly.pdbx_strand_id
1 'polypeptide(L)' 'MPRDEAILLVQRLMNAEASEDEADEILANLERGLACPHISDYIFWDLDPELTAEKAVDRALAYKPIAL' A
#
# COMPACT_ATOMS: atom_id res chain seq x y z
N MET A 1 -6.52 -0.51 -9.98
CA MET A 1 -5.10 -0.68 -10.34
C MET A 1 -4.78 -2.18 -10.41
N PRO A 2 -3.91 -2.67 -11.30
CA PRO A 2 -3.47 -4.07 -11.31
C PRO A 2 -2.56 -4.38 -10.11
N ARG A 3 -2.62 -5.62 -9.60
CA ARG A 3 -1.88 -6.06 -8.40
C ARG A 3 -0.37 -5.85 -8.54
N ASP A 4 0.22 -6.26 -9.66
CA ASP A 4 1.66 -6.14 -9.91
C ASP A 4 2.16 -4.68 -9.88
N GLU A 5 1.38 -3.75 -10.42
CA GLU A 5 1.72 -2.32 -10.38
C GLU A 5 1.68 -1.78 -8.95
N ALA A 6 0.65 -2.15 -8.18
CA ALA A 6 0.57 -1.77 -6.77
C ALA A 6 1.77 -2.32 -5.96
N ILE A 7 2.22 -3.53 -6.25
CA ILE A 7 3.36 -4.14 -5.56
C ILE A 7 4.65 -3.37 -5.83
N LEU A 8 4.91 -3.00 -7.09
CA LEU A 8 6.09 -2.21 -7.44
C LEU A 8 6.10 -0.86 -6.73
N LEU A 9 4.94 -0.19 -6.66
CA LEU A 9 4.78 1.07 -5.95
C LEU A 9 5.00 0.94 -4.44
N VAL A 10 4.41 -0.09 -3.82
CA VAL A 10 4.61 -0.38 -2.39
C VAL A 10 6.06 -0.74 -2.09
N GLN A 11 6.70 -1.53 -2.94
CA GLN A 11 8.11 -1.89 -2.77
C GLN A 11 9.02 -0.66 -2.85
N ARG A 12 8.73 0.28 -3.77
CA ARG A 12 9.45 1.55 -3.87
C ARG A 12 9.32 2.39 -2.60
N LEU A 13 8.13 2.42 -1.99
CA LEU A 13 7.90 3.07 -0.70
C LEU A 13 8.68 2.38 0.44
N MET A 14 8.66 1.05 0.50
CA MET A 14 9.38 0.27 1.52
C MET A 14 10.90 0.45 1.45
N ASN A 15 11.44 0.58 0.24
CA ASN A 15 12.87 0.80 0.03
C ASN A 15 13.30 2.27 0.25
N ALA A 16 12.36 3.18 0.55
CA ALA A 16 12.60 4.63 0.61
C ALA A 16 13.23 5.19 -0.68
N GLU A 17 12.82 4.66 -1.84
CA GLU A 17 13.29 5.08 -3.18
C GLU A 17 12.43 6.21 -3.80
N ALA A 18 11.59 6.84 -2.99
CA ALA A 18 10.73 7.95 -3.37
C ALA A 18 10.98 9.13 -2.42
N SER A 19 10.97 10.34 -2.96
CA SER A 19 10.95 11.58 -2.17
C SER A 19 9.65 11.67 -1.36
N GLU A 20 9.57 12.53 -0.33
CA GLU A 20 8.33 12.69 0.45
C GLU A 20 7.12 13.06 -0.42
N ASP A 21 7.26 14.03 -1.35
CA ASP A 21 6.20 14.39 -2.30
C ASP A 21 5.80 13.21 -3.20
N GLU A 22 6.78 12.47 -3.72
CA GLU A 22 6.51 11.29 -4.54
C GLU A 22 5.82 10.19 -3.73
N ALA A 23 6.20 10.02 -2.46
CA ALA A 23 5.62 9.02 -1.59
C ALA A 23 4.14 9.32 -1.32
N ASP A 24 3.79 10.58 -1.08
CA ASP A 24 2.40 11.04 -0.93
C ASP A 24 1.58 10.80 -2.21
N GLU A 25 2.14 11.10 -3.39
CA GLU A 25 1.47 10.82 -4.67
C GLU A 25 1.25 9.32 -4.89
N ILE A 26 2.26 8.49 -4.56
CA ILE A 26 2.17 7.04 -4.68
C ILE A 26 1.09 6.50 -3.72
N LEU A 27 1.06 6.96 -2.47
CA LEU A 27 0.06 6.56 -1.49
C LEU A 27 -1.35 6.93 -1.95
N ALA A 28 -1.57 8.17 -2.41
CA ALA A 28 -2.87 8.59 -2.92
C ALA A 28 -3.34 7.75 -4.12
N ASN A 29 -2.42 7.37 -5.00
CA ASN A 29 -2.70 6.48 -6.13
C ASN A 29 -3.06 5.07 -5.68
N LEU A 30 -2.35 4.52 -4.69
CA LEU A 30 -2.63 3.21 -4.10
C LEU A 30 -4.00 3.18 -3.41
N GLU A 31 -4.32 4.19 -2.59
CA GLU A 31 -5.60 4.28 -1.88
C GLU A 31 -6.79 4.27 -2.84
N ARG A 32 -6.71 5.10 -3.89
CA ARG A 32 -7.75 5.19 -4.93
C ARG A 32 -7.78 3.94 -5.81
N GLY A 33 -6.60 3.38 -6.12
CA GLY A 33 -6.44 2.24 -7.02
C GLY A 33 -6.87 0.91 -6.43
N LEU A 34 -6.69 0.73 -5.11
CA LEU A 34 -7.04 -0.46 -4.33
C LEU A 34 -8.37 -0.30 -3.57
N ALA A 35 -8.98 0.89 -3.61
CA ALA A 35 -10.16 1.25 -2.82
C ALA A 35 -9.97 0.98 -1.31
N CYS A 36 -8.75 1.14 -0.82
CA CYS A 36 -8.37 0.88 0.56
C CYS A 36 -7.70 2.14 1.17
N PRO A 37 -8.38 2.85 2.08
CA PRO A 37 -7.84 4.06 2.71
C PRO A 37 -6.78 3.78 3.79
N HIS A 38 -6.49 2.51 4.09
CA HIS A 38 -5.57 2.10 5.16
C HIS A 38 -4.31 1.41 4.61
N ILE A 39 -4.00 1.60 3.32
CA ILE A 39 -2.82 0.98 2.70
C ILE A 39 -1.52 1.47 3.35
N SER A 40 -1.45 2.75 3.76
CA SER A 40 -0.28 3.31 4.45
C SER A 40 -0.02 2.60 5.78
N ASP A 41 -1.06 2.30 6.56
CA ASP A 41 -0.94 1.53 7.80
C ASP A 41 -0.34 0.14 7.54
N TYR A 42 -0.73 -0.53 6.45
CA TYR A 42 -0.19 -1.85 6.11
C TYR A 42 1.27 -1.81 5.63
N ILE A 43 1.79 -0.66 5.24
CA ILE A 43 3.17 -0.50 4.75
C ILE A 43 4.10 -0.10 5.91
N PHE A 44 3.68 0.86 6.73
CA PHE A 44 4.56 1.50 7.72
C PHE A 44 4.32 1.03 9.16
N TRP A 45 3.12 0.51 9.46
CA TRP A 45 2.69 0.16 10.82
C TRP A 45 2.34 -1.31 11.00
N ASP A 46 2.59 -2.15 10.00
CA ASP A 46 2.36 -3.58 10.15
C ASP A 46 3.32 -4.18 11.19
N LEU A 47 2.78 -5.10 11.98
CA LEU A 47 3.49 -5.77 13.07
C LEU A 47 4.16 -7.06 12.57
N ASP A 48 3.94 -7.45 11.30
CA ASP A 48 4.53 -8.63 10.69
C ASP A 48 6.02 -8.39 10.37
N PRO A 49 6.96 -9.13 11.00
CA PRO A 49 8.39 -8.99 10.71
C PRO A 49 8.77 -9.50 9.31
N GLU A 50 7.88 -10.24 8.65
CA GLU A 50 8.03 -10.74 7.27
C GLU A 50 7.14 -9.96 6.29
N LEU A 51 6.82 -8.70 6.59
CA LEU A 51 6.03 -7.84 5.73
C LEU A 51 6.71 -7.70 4.36
N THR A 52 5.98 -8.10 3.31
CA THR A 52 6.38 -7.90 1.92
C THR A 52 5.38 -6.98 1.23
N ALA A 53 5.83 -6.30 0.17
CA ALA A 53 4.95 -5.48 -0.66
C ALA A 53 3.73 -6.25 -1.17
N GLU A 54 3.91 -7.53 -1.50
CA GLU A 54 2.83 -8.45 -1.87
C GLU A 54 1.79 -8.63 -0.77
N LYS A 55 2.23 -8.92 0.46
CA LYS A 55 1.32 -9.09 1.60
C LYS A 55 0.53 -7.82 1.90
N ALA A 56 1.19 -6.66 1.87
CA ALA A 56 0.52 -5.37 2.08
C ALA A 56 -0.55 -5.10 1.01
N VAL A 57 -0.25 -5.37 -0.26
CA VAL A 57 -1.19 -5.23 -1.36
C VAL A 57 -2.33 -6.24 -1.28
N ASP A 58 -2.05 -7.51 -0.98
CA ASP A 58 -3.10 -8.53 -0.80
C ASP A 58 -4.03 -8.18 0.36
N ARG A 59 -3.50 -7.63 1.46
CA ARG A 59 -4.28 -7.15 2.59
C ARG A 59 -5.18 -5.97 2.21
N ALA A 60 -4.67 -5.03 1.42
CA ALA A 60 -5.46 -3.92 0.90
C ALA A 60 -6.52 -4.37 -0.12
N LEU A 61 -6.23 -5.36 -0.96
CA LEU A 61 -7.23 -5.94 -1.87
C LEU A 61 -8.31 -6.74 -1.13
N ALA A 62 -7.95 -7.37 -0.01
CA ALA A 62 -8.89 -8.06 0.87
C ALA A 62 -9.70 -7.10 1.76
N TYR A 63 -9.33 -5.82 1.81
CA TYR A 63 -10.05 -4.82 2.59
C TYR A 63 -11.49 -4.69 2.09
N LYS A 64 -12.44 -4.88 3.01
CA LYS A 64 -13.85 -4.66 2.77
C LYS A 64 -14.28 -3.50 3.66
N PRO A 65 -14.80 -2.40 3.08
CA PRO A 65 -15.40 -1.33 3.86
C PRO A 65 -16.45 -1.94 4.79
N ILE A 66 -16.29 -1.71 6.09
CA ILE A 66 -17.35 -2.02 7.04
C ILE A 66 -18.39 -0.92 6.84
N ALA A 67 -19.61 -1.30 6.46
CA ALA A 67 -20.73 -0.36 6.48
C ALA A 67 -21.00 -0.04 7.96
N LEU A 68 -20.58 1.15 8.39
CA LEU A 68 -20.86 1.70 9.71
C LEU A 68 -22.19 2.45 9.72
#